data_AF-A0A3B1JDX9-F1
#
_entry.id   AF-A0A3B1JDX9-F1
#
_cell.length_a   1.000
_cell.length_b   1.000
_cell.length_c   1.000
_cell.angle_alpha   90.00
_cell.angle_beta   90.00
_cell.angle_gamma   90.00
#
_symmetry.space_group_name_H-M   'P 1'
#
loop_
_entity.id
_entity.type
_entity.pdbx_description
1 polymer ?
#
loop_
_entity_poly.entity_id
_entity_poly.type
_entity_poly.pdbx_seq_one_letter_code
_entity_poly.pdbx_strand_id
1 'polypeptide(L)'
;MDQELDATAKALLHKAGESSAFIRLDVDAALDSMVQNCTPTRSMSALLTGGLGHLNAGVRKCTSQHLAVLVEKIGAARLLSGTKDLTDRILPAVCKLAQDSSQETRYHGRKMLLLLSSHRDFDKMLIKYIPDKDLATIRDTVLTLKTKGLGEMHHDTPSARGRHSLSGGGLEHVSSLTRDSQHAHSKDKAQIHSIADKTEYIKQLKALMGSKDFRERIKGISQLVTDCEDNPYLVIGNMFPVFDAFKSRLLESNSKVNLYALEALQKIIKLLNDHLSQVVFILVPAIVDNHLNSKNDAIYMAAIGATEALISNLDSTLLLQPFCTKAQFLSGKAKVVLVDKLAKELYPRKPQLVEQKVLPLLWHLLGTSGNSGTIHGRSGSVRGATNNLCQALHLHMGPALLDCASSQPSNIHQSLNDILKNFSTS
;
A
#
# COMPACT_ATOMS: atom_id res chain seq x y z
N MET A 1 -11.34 29.45 30.49
CA MET A 1 -10.42 28.67 29.65
C MET A 1 -9.08 29.38 29.48
N ASP A 2 -9.04 30.65 29.04
CA ASP A 2 -7.77 31.32 28.68
C ASP A 2 -6.70 31.40 29.79
N GLN A 3 -7.08 31.46 31.06
CA GLN A 3 -6.13 31.49 32.19
C GLN A 3 -5.37 30.17 32.40
N GLU A 4 -5.94 29.05 31.96
CA GLU A 4 -5.37 27.70 32.16
C GLU A 4 -4.71 27.14 30.89
N LEU A 5 -4.82 27.86 29.76
CA LEU A 5 -4.36 27.42 28.43
C LEU A 5 -2.93 26.89 28.41
N ASP A 6 -1.99 27.57 29.07
CA ASP A 6 -0.58 27.17 29.07
C ASP A 6 -0.39 25.81 29.76
N ALA A 7 -1.06 25.59 30.89
CA ALA A 7 -1.02 24.32 31.61
C ALA A 7 -1.74 23.21 30.85
N THR A 8 -2.94 23.50 30.32
CA THR A 8 -3.77 22.55 29.56
C THR A 8 -3.08 22.12 28.26
N ALA A 9 -2.60 23.07 27.45
CA ALA A 9 -1.92 22.77 26.20
C ALA A 9 -0.65 21.95 26.45
N LYS A 10 0.14 22.29 27.48
CA LYS A 10 1.33 21.52 27.85
C LYS A 10 0.98 20.08 28.26
N ALA A 11 -0.04 19.90 29.11
CA ALA A 11 -0.46 18.56 29.53
C ALA A 11 -0.97 17.71 28.36
N LEU A 12 -1.80 18.28 27.48
CA LEU A 12 -2.29 17.61 26.28
C LEU A 12 -1.15 17.26 25.31
N LEU A 13 -0.24 18.20 25.04
CA LEU A 13 0.91 17.97 24.17
C LEU A 13 1.86 16.89 24.72
N HIS A 14 2.08 16.81 26.04
CA HIS A 14 2.81 15.68 26.62
C HIS A 14 2.13 14.34 26.35
N LYS A 15 0.79 14.29 26.42
CA LYS A 15 0.00 13.09 26.09
C LYS A 15 0.00 12.76 24.60
N ALA A 16 0.14 13.74 23.71
CA ALA A 16 0.30 13.49 22.28
C ALA A 16 1.54 12.66 21.94
N GLY A 17 2.55 12.65 22.82
CA GLY A 17 3.78 11.87 22.66
C GLY A 17 3.65 10.38 22.99
N GLU A 18 2.50 9.92 23.50
CA GLU A 18 2.29 8.54 23.92
C GLU A 18 1.91 7.60 22.76
N SER A 19 2.24 6.31 22.90
CA SER A 19 2.08 5.30 21.83
C SER A 19 0.62 4.89 21.56
N SER A 20 -0.34 5.25 22.42
CA SER A 20 -1.76 4.90 22.25
C SER A 20 -2.42 5.76 21.17
N ALA A 21 -2.90 5.13 20.10
CA ALA A 21 -3.62 5.82 19.01
C ALA A 21 -4.92 6.48 19.50
N PHE A 22 -5.64 5.86 20.43
CA PHE A 22 -6.87 6.41 21.01
C PHE A 22 -6.59 7.70 21.81
N ILE A 23 -5.55 7.69 22.65
CA ILE A 23 -5.15 8.89 23.43
C ILE A 23 -4.74 10.01 22.50
N ARG A 24 -3.99 9.72 21.42
CA ARG A 24 -3.61 10.75 20.44
C ARG A 24 -4.82 11.36 19.73
N LEU A 25 -5.83 10.57 19.39
CA LEU A 25 -7.07 11.07 18.79
C LEU A 25 -7.85 11.98 19.74
N ASP A 26 -7.97 11.59 21.01
CA ASP A 26 -8.65 12.41 22.02
C ASP A 26 -7.88 13.71 22.32
N VAL A 27 -6.55 13.63 22.37
CA VAL A 27 -5.68 14.80 22.52
C VAL A 27 -5.81 15.74 21.33
N ASP A 28 -5.78 15.21 20.10
CA ASP A 28 -5.99 16.01 18.88
C ASP A 28 -7.37 16.67 18.89
N ALA A 29 -8.43 15.96 19.30
CA ALA A 29 -9.77 16.52 19.41
C ALA A 29 -9.88 17.62 20.48
N ALA A 30 -9.23 17.43 21.64
CA ALA A 30 -9.20 18.41 22.71
C ALA A 30 -8.43 19.68 22.31
N LEU A 31 -7.27 19.52 21.66
CA LEU A 31 -6.47 20.64 21.15
C LEU A 31 -7.16 21.35 19.99
N ASP A 32 -7.89 20.63 19.13
CA ASP A 32 -8.72 21.25 18.09
C ASP A 32 -9.83 22.11 18.71
N SER A 33 -10.58 21.55 19.67
CA SER A 33 -11.60 22.30 20.42
C SER A 33 -11.01 23.54 21.10
N MET A 34 -9.82 23.43 21.71
CA MET A 34 -9.09 24.56 22.29
C MET A 34 -8.79 25.64 21.25
N VAL A 35 -8.30 25.26 20.06
CA VAL A 35 -7.99 26.20 18.96
C VAL A 35 -9.25 26.86 18.37
N GLN A 36 -10.36 26.12 18.32
CA GLN A 36 -11.63 26.67 17.83
C GLN A 36 -12.25 27.68 18.80
N ASN A 37 -12.20 27.40 20.10
CA ASN A 37 -13.01 28.12 21.10
C ASN A 37 -12.25 29.13 21.97
N CYS A 38 -10.93 29.06 22.05
CA CYS A 38 -10.14 29.98 22.88
C CYS A 38 -9.56 31.15 22.06
N THR A 39 -9.02 32.16 22.76
CA THR A 39 -8.39 33.31 22.11
C THR A 39 -7.21 32.87 21.23
N PRO A 40 -7.21 33.11 19.90
CA PRO A 40 -6.22 32.54 18.99
C PRO A 40 -4.76 32.85 19.33
N THR A 41 -4.47 34.09 19.75
CA THR A 41 -3.10 34.50 20.13
C THR A 41 -2.65 33.86 21.43
N ARG A 42 -3.57 33.61 22.38
CA ARG A 42 -3.27 32.88 23.62
C ARG A 42 -3.02 31.40 23.34
N SER A 43 -3.89 30.75 22.56
CA SER A 43 -3.70 29.35 22.14
C SER A 43 -2.39 29.16 21.38
N MET A 44 -2.02 30.12 20.52
CA MET A 44 -0.74 30.11 19.80
C MET A 44 0.44 30.16 20.77
N SER A 45 0.41 31.09 21.72
CA SER A 45 1.45 31.20 22.76
C SER A 45 1.60 29.90 23.55
N ALA A 46 0.49 29.29 23.96
CA ALA A 46 0.47 28.06 24.74
C ALA A 46 1.06 26.87 23.98
N LEU A 47 0.69 26.69 22.71
CA LEU A 47 1.24 25.63 21.84
C LEU A 47 2.74 25.82 21.57
N LEU A 48 3.17 27.06 21.30
CA LEU A 48 4.59 27.38 21.08
C LEU A 48 5.43 27.05 22.32
N THR A 49 4.95 27.42 23.51
CA THR A 49 5.63 27.11 24.78
C THR A 49 5.62 25.62 25.08
N GLY A 50 4.52 24.92 24.78
CA GLY A 50 4.33 23.52 25.15
C GLY A 50 5.04 22.50 24.25
N GLY A 51 5.23 22.78 22.96
CA GLY A 51 5.61 21.72 22.02
C GLY A 51 6.59 22.06 20.90
N LEU A 52 6.92 23.33 20.62
CA LEU A 52 7.83 23.70 19.52
C LEU A 52 9.23 23.07 19.65
N GLY A 53 9.74 22.95 20.88
CA GLY A 53 11.08 22.43 21.18
C GLY A 53 11.12 21.01 21.73
N HIS A 54 10.01 20.27 21.69
CA HIS A 54 9.92 18.98 22.36
C HIS A 54 10.74 17.88 21.65
N LEU A 55 11.38 16.99 22.39
CA LEU A 55 12.23 15.92 21.83
C LEU A 55 11.44 14.89 21.03
N ASN A 56 10.23 14.56 21.49
CA ASN A 56 9.33 13.61 20.81
C ASN A 56 8.70 14.23 19.55
N ALA A 57 8.85 13.56 18.40
CA ALA A 57 8.35 14.00 17.10
C ALA A 57 6.81 14.10 17.03
N GLY A 58 6.07 13.21 17.69
CA GLY A 58 4.60 13.25 17.75
C GLY A 58 4.08 14.51 18.43
N VAL A 59 4.75 14.97 19.48
CA VAL A 59 4.42 16.23 20.15
C VAL A 59 4.64 17.42 19.23
N ARG A 60 5.78 17.46 18.51
CA ARG A 60 6.06 18.53 17.54
C ARG A 60 5.08 18.52 16.37
N LYS A 61 4.72 17.33 15.88
CA LYS A 61 3.68 17.12 14.85
C LYS A 61 2.33 17.67 15.29
N CYS A 62 1.82 17.23 16.44
CA CYS A 62 0.56 17.71 17.02
C CYS A 62 0.57 19.24 17.21
N THR A 63 1.67 19.78 17.77
CA THR A 63 1.87 21.23 17.90
C THR A 63 1.77 21.95 16.56
N SER A 64 2.49 21.47 15.54
CA SER A 64 2.52 22.10 14.22
C SER A 64 1.17 22.04 13.49
N GLN A 65 0.42 20.95 13.67
CA GLN A 65 -0.90 20.75 13.08
C GLN A 65 -1.90 21.79 13.61
N HIS A 66 -1.99 21.94 14.92
CA HIS A 66 -2.89 22.92 15.54
C HIS A 66 -2.41 24.37 15.37
N LEU A 67 -1.09 24.59 15.32
CA LEU A 67 -0.53 25.90 15.02
C LEU A 67 -0.89 26.36 13.60
N ALA A 68 -0.95 25.45 12.63
CA ALA A 68 -1.36 25.78 11.26
C ALA A 68 -2.78 26.35 11.20
N VAL A 69 -3.72 25.76 11.95
CA VAL A 69 -5.11 26.26 12.07
C VAL A 69 -5.14 27.68 12.66
N LEU A 70 -4.34 27.93 13.70
CA LEU A 70 -4.25 29.28 14.30
C LEU A 70 -3.61 30.31 13.37
N VAL A 71 -2.58 29.91 12.61
CA VAL A 71 -1.93 30.78 11.63
C VAL A 71 -2.90 31.18 10.52
N GLU A 72 -3.73 30.24 10.05
CA GLU A 72 -4.82 30.52 9.10
C GLU A 72 -5.89 31.44 9.72
N LYS A 73 -6.32 31.17 10.95
CA LYS A 73 -7.37 31.94 11.66
C LYS A 73 -6.95 33.37 11.99
N ILE A 74 -5.68 33.59 12.36
CA ILE A 74 -5.16 34.94 12.68
C ILE A 74 -4.82 35.71 11.40
N GLY A 75 -4.31 35.01 10.38
CA GLY A 75 -3.97 35.58 9.08
C GLY A 75 -2.59 36.22 9.03
N ALA A 76 -1.97 36.17 7.85
CA ALA A 76 -0.59 36.63 7.62
C ALA A 76 -0.41 38.13 7.92
N ALA A 77 -1.41 38.97 7.61
CA ALA A 77 -1.33 40.41 7.85
C ALA A 77 -1.12 40.77 9.32
N ARG A 78 -1.81 40.08 10.24
CA ARG A 78 -1.67 40.30 11.68
C ARG A 78 -0.45 39.60 12.27
N LEU A 79 -0.05 38.46 11.73
CA LEU A 79 1.15 37.75 12.18
C LEU A 79 2.44 38.47 11.77
N LEU A 80 2.41 39.21 10.66
CA LEU A 80 3.55 39.94 10.10
C LEU A 80 3.46 41.47 10.28
N SER A 81 2.57 41.94 11.16
CA SER A 81 2.44 43.37 11.49
C SER A 81 3.64 43.93 12.27
N GLY A 82 4.53 43.06 12.76
CA GLY A 82 5.66 43.44 13.63
C GLY A 82 5.25 43.62 15.09
N THR A 83 4.09 43.11 15.50
CA THR A 83 3.63 43.12 16.89
C THR A 83 4.60 42.30 17.75
N LYS A 84 5.18 42.95 18.76
CA LYS A 84 6.06 42.32 19.77
C LYS A 84 5.33 41.17 20.47
N ASP A 85 6.04 40.12 20.83
CA ASP A 85 5.56 38.89 21.46
C ASP A 85 4.65 38.00 20.58
N LEU A 86 4.27 38.47 19.39
CA LEU A 86 3.55 37.70 18.38
C LEU A 86 4.45 37.37 17.18
N THR A 87 4.91 38.39 16.45
CA THR A 87 5.71 38.21 15.21
C THR A 87 7.08 37.60 15.51
N ASP A 88 7.72 38.03 16.59
CA ASP A 88 9.03 37.55 17.06
C ASP A 88 9.01 36.09 17.54
N ARG A 89 7.85 35.56 17.93
CA ARG A 89 7.68 34.16 18.32
C ARG A 89 7.22 33.29 17.17
N ILE A 90 6.21 33.72 16.40
CA ILE A 90 5.60 32.87 15.38
C ILE A 90 6.49 32.69 14.16
N LEU A 91 7.18 33.74 13.69
CA LEU A 91 7.96 33.66 12.46
C LEU A 91 9.17 32.71 12.60
N PRO A 92 9.98 32.80 13.68
CA PRO A 92 11.03 31.81 13.93
C PRO A 92 10.47 30.40 14.14
N ALA A 93 9.31 30.26 14.80
CA ALA A 93 8.68 28.97 15.02
C ALA A 93 8.27 28.29 13.71
N VAL A 94 7.63 29.02 12.79
CA VAL A 94 7.24 28.51 11.47
C VAL A 94 8.48 28.10 10.67
N CYS A 95 9.54 28.92 10.67
CA CYS A 95 10.79 28.61 9.99
C CYS A 95 11.43 27.33 10.56
N LYS A 96 11.44 27.18 11.89
CA LYS A 96 11.95 25.99 12.57
C LYS A 96 11.14 24.73 12.22
N LEU A 97 9.81 24.81 12.24
CA LEU A 97 8.94 23.69 11.91
C LEU A 97 9.06 23.29 10.44
N ALA A 98 9.24 24.25 9.51
CA ALA A 98 9.43 23.97 8.09
C ALA A 98 10.72 23.18 7.78
N GLN A 99 11.68 23.22 8.72
CA GLN A 99 12.96 22.50 8.68
C GLN A 99 13.04 21.36 9.71
N ASP A 100 11.92 20.91 10.28
CA ASP A 100 11.90 19.82 11.28
C ASP A 100 12.49 18.52 10.72
N SER A 101 12.94 17.60 11.58
CA SER A 101 13.39 16.27 11.15
C SER A 101 12.22 15.36 10.76
N SER A 102 11.04 15.53 11.37
CA SER A 102 9.82 14.79 11.04
C SER A 102 9.16 15.34 9.77
N GLN A 103 8.78 14.46 8.84
CA GLN A 103 8.14 14.85 7.59
C GLN A 103 6.75 15.47 7.82
N GLU A 104 5.95 14.93 8.74
CA GLU A 104 4.63 15.48 9.07
C GLU A 104 4.74 16.87 9.68
N THR A 105 5.69 17.07 10.60
CA THR A 105 5.95 18.39 11.19
C THR A 105 6.42 19.40 10.14
N ARG A 106 7.34 18.98 9.24
CA ARG A 106 7.77 19.80 8.10
C ARG A 106 6.62 20.19 7.21
N TYR A 107 5.68 19.29 6.94
CA TYR A 107 4.53 19.56 6.10
C TYR A 107 3.70 20.73 6.66
N HIS A 108 3.31 20.67 7.94
CA HIS A 108 2.56 21.76 8.57
C HIS A 108 3.37 23.05 8.67
N GLY A 109 4.67 22.96 8.98
CA GLY A 109 5.59 24.10 8.97
C GLY A 109 5.65 24.80 7.61
N ARG A 110 5.80 24.01 6.53
CA ARG A 110 5.83 24.50 5.15
C ARG A 110 4.48 25.08 4.71
N LYS A 111 3.35 24.53 5.20
CA LYS A 111 2.01 25.08 4.94
C LYS A 111 1.90 26.50 5.50
N MET A 112 2.29 26.68 6.76
CA MET A 112 2.31 27.99 7.42
C MET A 112 3.28 28.95 6.71
N LEU A 113 4.48 28.47 6.36
CA LEU A 113 5.49 29.28 5.68
C LEU A 113 5.00 29.77 4.31
N LEU A 114 4.36 28.90 3.52
CA LEU A 114 3.77 29.25 2.23
C LEU A 114 2.69 30.33 2.40
N LEU A 115 1.79 30.18 3.38
CA LEU A 115 0.76 31.17 3.70
C LEU A 115 1.39 32.54 4.04
N LEU A 116 2.36 32.56 4.95
CA LEU A 116 3.04 33.80 5.35
C LEU A 116 3.81 34.44 4.19
N SER A 117 4.43 33.63 3.31
CA SER A 117 5.23 34.10 2.17
C SER A 117 4.43 34.81 1.07
N SER A 118 3.10 34.78 1.16
CA SER A 118 2.20 35.47 0.25
C SER A 118 1.95 36.92 0.66
N HIS A 119 2.38 37.32 1.86
CA HIS A 119 2.22 38.69 2.36
C HIS A 119 3.37 39.60 1.92
N ARG A 120 3.05 40.85 1.56
CA ARG A 120 4.03 41.83 1.05
C ARG A 120 5.18 42.14 2.03
N ASP A 121 4.91 42.08 3.32
CA ASP A 121 5.90 42.40 4.36
C ASP A 121 6.73 41.18 4.79
N PHE A 122 6.53 40.00 4.17
CA PHE A 122 7.20 38.77 4.56
C PHE A 122 8.72 38.88 4.53
N ASP A 123 9.32 39.32 3.43
CA ASP A 123 10.78 39.43 3.30
C ASP A 123 11.38 40.40 4.31
N LYS A 124 10.69 41.51 4.58
CA LYS A 124 11.08 42.49 5.59
C LYS A 124 11.07 41.88 6.99
N MET A 125 10.02 41.12 7.34
CA MET A 125 9.92 40.46 8.63
C MET A 125 10.93 39.31 8.76
N LEU A 126 11.23 38.60 7.66
CA LEU A 126 12.21 37.53 7.63
C LEU A 126 13.60 38.04 8.01
N ILE A 127 14.06 39.12 7.37
CA ILE A 127 15.35 39.76 7.67
C ILE A 127 15.40 40.25 9.13
N LYS A 128 14.26 40.74 9.66
CA LYS A 128 14.21 41.30 11.01
C LYS A 128 14.27 40.25 12.12
N TYR A 129 13.65 39.08 11.93
CA TYR A 129 13.42 38.10 13.01
C TYR A 129 14.13 36.76 12.83
N ILE A 130 14.72 36.48 11.66
CA ILE A 130 15.44 35.23 11.39
C ILE A 130 16.95 35.49 11.30
N PRO A 131 17.81 34.68 11.95
CA PRO A 131 19.27 34.81 11.84
C PRO A 131 19.76 34.72 10.39
N ASP A 132 20.77 35.52 10.04
CA ASP A 132 21.31 35.59 8.66
C ASP A 132 21.71 34.23 8.08
N LYS A 133 22.27 33.35 8.91
CA LYS A 133 22.67 31.99 8.52
C LYS A 133 21.51 31.13 8.00
N ASP A 134 20.28 31.40 8.44
CA ASP A 134 19.09 30.61 8.10
C ASP A 134 18.29 31.23 6.94
N LEU A 135 18.54 32.50 6.60
CA LEU A 135 17.78 33.25 5.58
C LEU A 135 17.84 32.58 4.20
N ALA A 136 19.01 32.11 3.77
CA ALA A 136 19.19 31.49 2.46
C ALA A 136 18.34 30.21 2.34
N THR A 137 18.41 29.33 3.35
CA THR A 137 17.66 28.08 3.42
C THR A 137 16.15 28.30 3.43
N ILE A 138 15.68 29.30 4.19
CA ILE A 138 14.25 29.62 4.24
C ILE A 138 13.77 30.20 2.91
N ARG A 139 14.54 31.07 2.26
CA ARG A 139 14.19 31.61 0.92
C ARG A 139 14.13 30.52 -0.14
N ASP A 140 15.09 29.59 -0.14
CA ASP A 140 15.07 28.44 -1.06
C ASP A 140 13.85 27.53 -0.82
N THR A 141 13.49 27.32 0.45
CA THR A 141 12.28 26.59 0.82
C THR A 141 11.02 27.30 0.32
N VAL A 142 10.92 28.62 0.48
CA VAL A 142 9.80 29.40 -0.05
C VAL A 142 9.73 29.34 -1.57
N LEU A 143 10.87 29.48 -2.26
CA LEU A 143 10.94 29.37 -3.71
C LEU A 143 10.48 28.00 -4.19
N THR A 144 10.94 26.93 -3.53
CA THR A 144 10.51 25.56 -3.80
C THR A 144 9.01 25.40 -3.59
N LEU A 145 8.44 25.95 -2.50
CA LEU A 145 7.01 25.86 -2.21
C LEU A 145 6.17 26.65 -3.23
N LYS A 146 6.64 27.82 -3.69
CA LYS A 146 5.94 28.62 -4.71
C LYS A 146 5.98 27.97 -6.09
N THR A 147 7.01 27.20 -6.41
CA THR A 147 7.19 26.56 -7.73
C THR A 147 6.60 25.16 -7.79
N LYS A 148 6.80 24.34 -6.76
CA LYS A 148 6.40 22.92 -6.71
C LYS A 148 5.14 22.67 -5.89
N GLY A 149 4.66 23.66 -5.14
CA GLY A 149 3.57 23.50 -4.18
C GLY A 149 4.00 22.83 -2.87
N LEU A 150 3.04 22.63 -1.97
CA LEU A 150 3.25 22.09 -0.62
C LEU A 150 3.57 20.59 -0.60
N GLY A 151 3.23 19.85 -1.65
CA GLY A 151 3.26 18.38 -1.68
C GLY A 151 2.12 17.74 -0.89
N GLU A 152 2.13 16.42 -0.76
CA GLU A 152 1.12 15.66 0.00
C GLU A 152 1.58 15.39 1.44
N MET A 153 0.62 15.31 2.36
CA MET A 153 0.85 14.93 3.76
C MET A 153 0.94 13.41 3.87
N HIS A 154 2.12 12.87 4.20
CA HIS A 154 2.29 11.45 4.49
C HIS A 154 1.83 11.19 5.93
N HIS A 155 0.76 10.41 6.12
CA HIS A 155 0.33 10.00 7.44
C HIS A 155 1.09 8.76 7.92
N ASP A 156 1.60 8.80 9.14
CA ASP A 156 2.06 7.60 9.84
C ASP A 156 0.87 6.64 10.01
N THR A 157 0.99 5.46 9.40
CA THR A 157 0.04 4.36 9.62
C THR A 157 0.32 3.77 11.01
N PRO A 158 -0.60 3.82 11.98
CA PRO A 158 -0.35 3.22 13.28
C PRO A 158 -0.30 1.70 13.10
N SER A 159 0.87 1.12 13.38
CA SER A 159 1.03 -0.31 13.56
C SER A 159 -0.02 -0.84 14.54
N ALA A 160 -0.68 -1.92 14.14
CA ALA A 160 -1.89 -2.48 14.72
C ALA A 160 -1.75 -2.85 16.21
N ARG A 161 -2.64 -2.33 17.06
CA ARG A 161 -3.17 -3.04 18.23
C ARG A 161 -4.45 -2.36 18.73
N GLY A 162 -5.53 -3.15 18.81
CA GLY A 162 -6.73 -2.81 19.60
C GLY A 162 -7.93 -2.30 18.80
N ARG A 163 -8.76 -3.23 18.34
CA ARG A 163 -10.17 -2.96 18.02
C ARG A 163 -10.90 -2.61 19.32
N HIS A 164 -11.79 -1.62 19.30
CA HIS A 164 -13.16 -1.75 19.78
C HIS A 164 -14.03 -0.65 19.16
N SER A 165 -15.15 -1.09 18.61
CA SER A 165 -16.24 -0.35 17.99
C SER A 165 -17.14 0.35 19.02
N LEU A 166 -17.85 1.40 18.58
CA LEU A 166 -19.22 1.87 18.91
C LEU A 166 -19.32 3.33 18.38
N SER A 167 -20.42 3.96 17.96
CA SER A 167 -21.74 3.62 17.40
C SER A 167 -22.45 4.96 17.11
N GLY A 168 -23.31 5.03 16.07
CA GLY A 168 -24.31 6.09 15.84
C GLY A 168 -23.84 7.27 14.98
N GLY A 169 -24.59 7.82 14.02
CA GLY A 169 -25.99 7.68 13.61
C GLY A 169 -26.43 8.99 12.91
N GLY A 170 -27.38 8.92 11.97
CA GLY A 170 -28.06 10.07 11.34
C GLY A 170 -27.54 10.41 9.93
N LEU A 171 -28.23 10.05 8.85
CA LEU A 171 -29.47 10.60 8.26
C LEU A 171 -29.17 11.68 7.19
N GLU A 172 -29.49 11.28 5.96
CA GLU A 172 -30.15 12.03 4.87
C GLU A 172 -29.61 13.41 4.42
N HIS A 173 -29.22 13.47 3.14
CA HIS A 173 -29.93 14.36 2.21
C HIS A 173 -29.84 13.86 0.76
N VAL A 174 -31.01 13.79 0.12
CA VAL A 174 -31.25 13.51 -1.30
C VAL A 174 -31.11 14.80 -2.09
N SER A 175 -30.49 14.78 -3.26
CA SER A 175 -30.94 15.63 -4.38
C SER A 175 -30.58 15.02 -5.72
N SER A 176 -31.64 14.66 -6.44
CA SER A 176 -31.68 14.32 -7.86
C SER A 176 -31.74 15.61 -8.67
N LEU A 177 -30.98 15.71 -9.76
CA LEU A 177 -31.39 16.46 -10.96
C LEU A 177 -30.86 15.76 -12.21
N THR A 178 -31.81 15.39 -13.05
CA THR A 178 -31.71 14.94 -14.44
C THR A 178 -31.43 16.12 -15.38
N ARG A 179 -30.66 15.90 -16.45
CA ARG A 179 -30.99 16.28 -17.84
C ARG A 179 -29.91 15.92 -18.87
N ASP A 180 -30.33 15.03 -19.76
CA ASP A 180 -30.19 14.95 -21.23
C ASP A 180 -28.85 15.13 -21.98
N SER A 181 -28.62 14.10 -22.80
CA SER A 181 -27.66 13.92 -23.89
C SER A 181 -27.85 14.86 -25.08
N GLN A 182 -26.74 15.25 -25.71
CA GLN A 182 -26.67 15.44 -27.16
C GLN A 182 -25.35 14.85 -27.72
N HIS A 183 -25.49 13.97 -28.71
CA HIS A 183 -24.43 13.37 -29.51
C HIS A 183 -23.89 14.35 -30.57
N ALA A 184 -22.57 14.31 -30.87
CA ALA A 184 -22.05 14.05 -32.23
C ALA A 184 -20.50 14.10 -32.33
N HIS A 185 -19.95 13.03 -32.91
CA HIS A 185 -18.71 12.87 -33.70
C HIS A 185 -17.30 13.08 -33.11
N SER A 186 -16.69 11.91 -32.81
CA SER A 186 -15.43 11.37 -33.37
C SER A 186 -14.30 12.35 -33.72
N LYS A 187 -13.23 12.28 -32.92
CA LYS A 187 -11.82 12.28 -33.39
C LYS A 187 -10.91 11.78 -32.27
N ASP A 188 -10.04 10.83 -32.62
CA ASP A 188 -8.98 10.26 -31.79
C ASP A 188 -8.29 11.30 -30.90
N LYS A 189 -8.38 11.10 -29.58
CA LYS A 189 -7.57 11.82 -28.58
C LYS A 189 -7.18 10.86 -27.46
N ALA A 190 -6.33 9.90 -27.79
CA ALA A 190 -5.45 9.37 -26.77
C ALA A 190 -4.35 10.41 -26.49
N GLN A 191 -4.14 10.67 -25.20
CA GLN A 191 -2.90 11.22 -24.62
C GLN A 191 -2.76 12.74 -24.41
N ILE A 192 -3.65 13.34 -23.62
CA ILE A 192 -3.29 14.39 -22.66
C ILE A 192 -4.06 14.15 -21.36
N HIS A 193 -3.63 13.20 -20.53
CA HIS A 193 -4.03 13.19 -19.12
C HIS A 193 -3.01 14.02 -18.36
N SER A 194 -3.46 15.11 -17.74
CA SER A 194 -2.62 15.94 -16.89
C SER A 194 -2.03 15.09 -15.76
N ILE A 195 -0.83 15.42 -15.31
CA ILE A 195 -0.22 14.78 -14.13
C ILE A 195 -1.16 14.90 -12.92
N ALA A 196 -1.89 16.02 -12.81
CA ALA A 196 -2.90 16.24 -11.78
C ALA A 196 -4.04 15.21 -11.85
N ASP A 197 -4.49 14.85 -13.06
CA ASP A 197 -5.59 13.89 -13.28
C ASP A 197 -5.17 12.47 -12.85
N LYS A 198 -3.90 12.11 -13.07
CA LYS A 198 -3.35 10.81 -12.64
C LYS A 198 -3.26 10.72 -11.11
N THR A 199 -2.76 11.76 -10.46
CA THR A 199 -2.66 11.79 -8.99
C THR A 199 -4.03 11.74 -8.33
N GLU A 200 -4.99 12.51 -8.86
CA GLU A 200 -6.36 12.54 -8.35
C GLU A 200 -7.07 11.19 -8.56
N TYR A 201 -6.89 10.54 -9.71
CA TYR A 201 -7.37 9.19 -9.97
C TYR A 201 -6.90 8.19 -8.91
N ILE A 202 -5.60 8.15 -8.64
CA ILE A 202 -5.02 7.23 -7.66
C ILE A 202 -5.52 7.52 -6.25
N LYS A 203 -5.66 8.80 -5.90
CA LYS A 203 -6.17 9.22 -4.61
C LYS A 203 -7.63 8.77 -4.40
N GLN A 204 -8.49 8.96 -5.40
CA GLN A 204 -9.89 8.55 -5.34
C GLN A 204 -10.03 7.03 -5.23
N LEU A 205 -9.29 6.28 -6.07
CA LEU A 205 -9.32 4.82 -6.04
C LEU A 205 -8.83 4.27 -4.69
N LYS A 206 -7.74 4.84 -4.15
CA LYS A 206 -7.21 4.49 -2.82
C LYS A 206 -8.20 4.84 -1.70
N ALA A 207 -8.89 5.96 -1.79
CA ALA A 207 -9.90 6.36 -0.81
C ALA A 207 -11.08 5.37 -0.77
N LEU A 208 -11.59 4.96 -1.93
CA LEU A 208 -12.65 3.95 -2.03
C LEU A 208 -12.18 2.60 -1.47
N MET A 209 -11.04 2.09 -1.95
CA MET A 209 -10.50 0.80 -1.49
C MET A 209 -10.09 0.84 -0.01
N GLY A 210 -9.68 2.00 0.51
CA GLY A 210 -9.30 2.22 1.90
C GLY A 210 -10.47 2.56 2.83
N SER A 211 -11.70 2.65 2.32
CA SER A 211 -12.87 3.05 3.11
C SER A 211 -13.14 2.10 4.27
N LYS A 212 -13.67 2.64 5.37
CA LYS A 212 -14.14 1.85 6.52
C LYS A 212 -15.39 1.02 6.16
N ASP A 213 -16.21 1.49 5.23
CA ASP A 213 -17.36 0.76 4.72
C ASP A 213 -16.93 -0.27 3.67
N PHE A 214 -17.22 -1.55 3.92
CA PHE A 214 -16.89 -2.63 3.01
C PHE A 214 -17.58 -2.52 1.65
N ARG A 215 -18.73 -1.83 1.59
CA ARG A 215 -19.46 -1.56 0.34
C ARG A 215 -18.70 -0.59 -0.55
N GLU A 216 -18.16 0.48 0.04
CA GLU A 216 -17.30 1.44 -0.67
C GLU A 216 -16.01 0.79 -1.17
N ARG A 217 -15.46 -0.17 -0.41
CA ARG A 217 -14.31 -0.95 -0.88
C ARG A 217 -14.65 -1.83 -2.08
N ILE A 218 -15.80 -2.49 -2.06
CA ILE A 218 -16.32 -3.24 -3.21
C ILE A 218 -16.51 -2.29 -4.40
N LYS A 219 -17.08 -1.10 -4.20
CA LYS A 219 -17.19 -0.09 -5.26
C LYS A 219 -15.81 0.30 -5.83
N GLY A 220 -14.81 0.49 -4.98
CA GLY A 220 -13.43 0.76 -5.42
C GLY A 220 -12.85 -0.37 -6.28
N ILE A 221 -13.14 -1.63 -5.93
CA ILE A 221 -12.76 -2.79 -6.74
C ILE A 221 -13.51 -2.81 -8.07
N SER A 222 -14.82 -2.57 -8.05
CA SER A 222 -15.63 -2.49 -9.28
C SER A 222 -15.13 -1.38 -10.20
N GLN A 223 -14.82 -0.20 -9.64
CA GLN A 223 -14.26 0.92 -10.38
C GLN A 223 -12.95 0.54 -11.05
N LEU A 224 -12.03 -0.13 -10.35
CA LEU A 224 -10.78 -0.60 -10.96
C LEU A 224 -11.03 -1.55 -12.15
N VAL A 225 -12.00 -2.46 -12.04
CA VAL A 225 -12.35 -3.34 -13.17
C VAL A 225 -12.83 -2.51 -14.36
N THR A 226 -13.76 -1.58 -14.13
CA THR A 226 -14.24 -0.65 -15.17
C THR A 226 -13.12 0.19 -15.75
N ASP A 227 -12.19 0.68 -14.95
CA ASP A 227 -11.04 1.46 -15.45
C ASP A 227 -10.09 0.61 -16.31
N CYS A 228 -9.95 -0.68 -16.00
CA CYS A 228 -9.18 -1.60 -16.85
C CYS A 228 -9.88 -1.86 -18.19
N GLU A 229 -11.21 -1.80 -18.24
CA GLU A 229 -12.01 -1.98 -19.47
C GLU A 229 -12.01 -0.69 -20.30
N ASP A 230 -12.35 0.44 -19.69
CA ASP A 230 -12.64 1.70 -20.38
C ASP A 230 -11.38 2.57 -20.57
N ASN A 231 -10.43 2.53 -19.62
CA ASN A 231 -9.26 3.42 -19.57
C ASN A 231 -7.95 2.67 -19.24
N PRO A 232 -7.60 1.57 -19.94
CA PRO A 232 -6.50 0.69 -19.55
C PRO A 232 -5.15 1.39 -19.42
N TYR A 233 -4.86 2.38 -20.28
CA TYR A 233 -3.59 3.13 -20.24
C TYR A 233 -3.42 3.97 -18.97
N LEU A 234 -4.52 4.43 -18.34
CA LEU A 234 -4.46 5.14 -17.07
C LEU A 234 -4.02 4.19 -15.95
N VAL A 235 -4.53 2.96 -15.96
CA VAL A 235 -4.16 1.90 -15.01
C VAL A 235 -2.72 1.45 -15.25
N ILE A 236 -2.36 1.16 -16.51
CA ILE A 236 -1.01 0.77 -16.93
C ILE A 236 0.02 1.84 -16.58
N GLY A 237 -0.34 3.13 -16.69
CA GLY A 237 0.52 4.24 -16.28
C GLY A 237 0.75 4.34 -14.77
N ASN A 238 -0.01 3.61 -13.96
CA ASN A 238 0.02 3.69 -12.49
C ASN A 238 -0.03 2.30 -11.82
N MET A 239 0.57 1.28 -12.44
CA MET A 239 0.49 -0.11 -11.96
C MET A 239 0.85 -0.28 -10.48
N PHE A 240 1.99 0.27 -10.02
CA PHE A 240 2.42 0.06 -8.63
C PHE A 240 1.45 0.67 -7.60
N PRO A 241 1.06 1.97 -7.69
CA PRO A 241 0.10 2.53 -6.75
C PRO A 241 -1.27 1.85 -6.75
N VAL A 242 -1.77 1.44 -7.92
CA VAL A 242 -3.06 0.75 -8.05
C VAL A 242 -2.99 -0.64 -7.42
N PHE A 243 -1.99 -1.45 -7.79
CA PHE A 243 -1.89 -2.82 -7.31
C PHE A 243 -1.42 -2.92 -5.85
N ASP A 244 -0.74 -1.92 -5.31
CA ASP A 244 -0.47 -1.80 -3.89
C ASP A 244 -1.78 -1.60 -3.08
N ALA A 245 -2.67 -0.74 -3.56
CA ALA A 245 -3.99 -0.54 -2.95
C ALA A 245 -4.87 -1.79 -3.08
N PHE A 246 -4.87 -2.41 -4.25
CA PHE A 246 -5.65 -3.61 -4.54
C PHE A 246 -5.15 -4.84 -3.78
N LYS A 247 -3.83 -4.99 -3.59
CA LYS A 247 -3.23 -6.05 -2.73
C LYS A 247 -3.87 -6.08 -1.35
N SER A 248 -4.16 -4.92 -0.77
CA SER A 248 -4.81 -4.85 0.54
C SER A 248 -6.22 -5.43 0.55
N ARG A 249 -6.92 -5.43 -0.60
CA ARG A 249 -8.24 -6.09 -0.75
C ARG A 249 -8.08 -7.61 -0.95
N LEU A 250 -7.05 -8.02 -1.68
CA LEU A 250 -6.67 -9.43 -1.78
C LEU A 250 -6.25 -10.02 -0.44
N LEU A 251 -5.77 -9.25 0.53
CA LEU A 251 -5.37 -9.74 1.86
C LEU A 251 -6.36 -9.35 2.97
N GLU A 252 -7.59 -8.99 2.57
CA GLU A 252 -8.56 -8.43 3.49
C GLU A 252 -9.19 -9.47 4.42
N SER A 253 -9.39 -9.11 5.69
CA SER A 253 -10.07 -9.98 6.67
C SER A 253 -11.57 -10.12 6.43
N ASN A 254 -12.20 -9.18 5.73
CA ASN A 254 -13.61 -9.29 5.36
C ASN A 254 -13.73 -10.25 4.17
N SER A 255 -14.27 -11.44 4.42
CA SER A 255 -14.37 -12.51 3.41
C SER A 255 -15.16 -12.13 2.17
N LYS A 256 -16.17 -11.24 2.29
CA LYS A 256 -16.95 -10.77 1.14
C LYS A 256 -16.14 -9.87 0.23
N VAL A 257 -15.40 -8.92 0.80
CA VAL A 257 -14.51 -8.05 0.02
C VAL A 257 -13.35 -8.86 -0.57
N ASN A 258 -12.81 -9.80 0.22
CA ASN A 258 -11.70 -10.65 -0.22
C ASN A 258 -12.08 -11.55 -1.39
N LEU A 259 -13.23 -12.24 -1.31
CA LEU A 259 -13.78 -13.04 -2.40
C LEU A 259 -13.99 -12.18 -3.66
N TYR A 260 -14.65 -11.03 -3.49
CA TYR A 260 -14.91 -10.11 -4.61
C TYR A 260 -13.62 -9.59 -5.26
N ALA A 261 -12.58 -9.32 -4.47
CA ALA A 261 -11.27 -8.93 -4.98
C ALA A 261 -10.61 -10.05 -5.80
N LEU A 262 -10.68 -11.31 -5.36
CA LEU A 262 -10.11 -12.43 -6.11
C LEU A 262 -10.86 -12.68 -7.43
N GLU A 263 -12.18 -12.55 -7.44
CA GLU A 263 -13.00 -12.66 -8.66
C GLU A 263 -12.73 -11.50 -9.62
N ALA A 264 -12.63 -10.27 -9.10
CA ALA A 264 -12.28 -9.09 -9.88
C ALA A 264 -10.87 -9.21 -10.49
N LEU A 265 -9.91 -9.77 -9.73
CA LEU A 265 -8.55 -9.98 -10.21
C LEU A 265 -8.51 -10.87 -11.45
N GLN A 266 -9.34 -11.90 -11.54
CA GLN A 266 -9.42 -12.75 -12.74
C GLN A 266 -9.81 -11.96 -14.00
N LYS A 267 -10.68 -10.96 -13.86
CA LYS A 267 -11.08 -10.08 -14.96
C LYS A 267 -9.96 -9.11 -15.30
N ILE A 268 -9.39 -8.45 -14.29
CA ILE A 268 -8.27 -7.52 -14.44
C ILE A 268 -7.08 -8.19 -15.13
N ILE A 269 -6.79 -9.47 -14.81
CA ILE A 269 -5.74 -10.25 -15.47
C ILE A 269 -5.97 -10.37 -16.97
N LYS A 270 -7.19 -10.67 -17.39
CA LYS A 270 -7.53 -10.80 -18.81
C LYS A 270 -7.46 -9.46 -19.55
N LEU A 271 -7.84 -8.37 -18.88
CA LEU A 271 -7.88 -7.02 -19.46
C LEU A 271 -6.48 -6.41 -19.61
N LEU A 272 -5.62 -6.57 -18.61
CA LEU A 272 -4.28 -5.97 -18.61
C LEU A 272 -3.19 -6.91 -19.15
N ASN A 273 -3.43 -8.23 -19.18
CA ASN A 273 -2.56 -9.23 -19.81
C ASN A 273 -1.09 -9.06 -19.38
N ASP A 274 -0.14 -9.10 -20.32
CA ASP A 274 1.29 -8.97 -20.09
C ASP A 274 1.72 -7.69 -19.37
N HIS A 275 0.91 -6.62 -19.33
CA HIS A 275 1.23 -5.43 -18.55
C HIS A 275 1.33 -5.72 -17.05
N LEU A 276 0.66 -6.77 -16.55
CA LEU A 276 0.72 -7.21 -15.16
C LEU A 276 2.05 -7.83 -14.75
N SER A 277 2.90 -8.17 -15.72
CA SER A 277 4.27 -8.64 -15.50
C SER A 277 5.04 -7.76 -14.52
N GLN A 278 4.81 -6.44 -14.57
CA GLN A 278 5.43 -5.44 -13.69
C GLN A 278 5.09 -5.62 -12.21
N VAL A 279 3.97 -6.26 -11.88
CA VAL A 279 3.44 -6.42 -10.52
C VAL A 279 3.22 -7.88 -10.12
N VAL A 280 3.73 -8.85 -10.90
CA VAL A 280 3.64 -10.29 -10.60
C VAL A 280 4.18 -10.62 -9.21
N PHE A 281 5.28 -9.99 -8.81
CA PHE A 281 5.88 -10.21 -7.48
C PHE A 281 5.00 -9.71 -6.32
N ILE A 282 4.04 -8.82 -6.61
CA ILE A 282 3.03 -8.36 -5.64
C ILE A 282 1.85 -9.33 -5.62
N LEU A 283 1.38 -9.71 -6.81
CA LEU A 283 0.17 -10.50 -7.00
C LEU A 283 0.34 -11.96 -6.59
N VAL A 284 1.43 -12.62 -7.00
CA VAL A 284 1.62 -14.05 -6.74
C VAL A 284 1.58 -14.34 -5.23
N PRO A 285 2.39 -13.69 -4.37
CA PRO A 285 2.27 -13.88 -2.92
C PRO A 285 0.88 -13.58 -2.37
N ALA A 286 0.23 -12.50 -2.85
CA ALA A 286 -1.08 -12.09 -2.37
C ALA A 286 -2.20 -13.10 -2.67
N ILE A 287 -2.03 -13.92 -3.71
CA ILE A 287 -2.95 -15.00 -4.06
C ILE A 287 -2.57 -16.29 -3.31
N VAL A 288 -1.31 -16.70 -3.38
CA VAL A 288 -0.92 -18.08 -3.06
C VAL A 288 -0.64 -18.31 -1.57
N ASP A 289 -0.22 -17.28 -0.82
CA ASP A 289 0.24 -17.47 0.57
C ASP A 289 -0.90 -17.89 1.51
N ASN A 290 -2.11 -17.36 1.31
CA ASN A 290 -3.23 -17.55 2.23
C ASN A 290 -4.44 -18.23 1.59
N HIS A 291 -4.73 -17.97 0.31
CA HIS A 291 -6.06 -18.31 -0.24
C HIS A 291 -6.14 -19.71 -0.79
N LEU A 292 -5.03 -20.23 -1.33
CA LEU A 292 -4.97 -21.61 -1.79
C LEU A 292 -5.00 -22.64 -0.65
N ASN A 293 -4.87 -22.18 0.60
CA ASN A 293 -5.10 -22.98 1.81
C ASN A 293 -6.36 -22.57 2.57
N SER A 294 -7.21 -21.71 1.99
CA SER A 294 -8.43 -21.24 2.64
C SER A 294 -9.38 -22.38 2.95
N LYS A 295 -10.04 -22.31 4.11
CA LYS A 295 -11.17 -23.19 4.46
C LYS A 295 -12.48 -22.73 3.84
N ASN A 296 -12.53 -21.50 3.33
CA ASN A 296 -13.68 -21.00 2.59
C ASN A 296 -13.54 -21.44 1.13
N ASP A 297 -14.44 -22.31 0.70
CA ASP A 297 -14.40 -22.92 -0.63
C ASP A 297 -14.50 -21.88 -1.76
N ALA A 298 -15.35 -20.86 -1.62
CA ALA A 298 -15.47 -19.80 -2.61
C ALA A 298 -14.17 -19.01 -2.77
N ILE A 299 -13.49 -18.66 -1.66
CA ILE A 299 -12.19 -17.98 -1.69
C ILE A 299 -11.12 -18.88 -2.31
N TYR A 300 -11.11 -20.17 -1.95
CA TYR A 300 -10.22 -21.15 -2.53
C TYR A 300 -10.41 -21.26 -4.05
N MET A 301 -11.65 -21.42 -4.52
CA MET A 301 -11.99 -21.51 -5.95
C MET A 301 -11.65 -20.22 -6.70
N ALA A 302 -11.90 -19.05 -6.11
CA ALA A 302 -11.54 -17.77 -6.70
C ALA A 302 -10.02 -17.59 -6.81
N ALA A 303 -9.24 -18.09 -5.84
CA ALA A 303 -7.78 -18.08 -5.88
C ALA A 303 -7.20 -19.07 -6.91
N ILE A 304 -7.82 -20.24 -7.08
CA ILE A 304 -7.50 -21.17 -8.17
C ILE A 304 -7.73 -20.46 -9.51
N GLY A 305 -8.90 -19.85 -9.72
CA GLY A 305 -9.21 -19.12 -10.94
C GLY A 305 -8.26 -17.96 -11.20
N ALA A 306 -7.84 -17.22 -10.17
CA ALA A 306 -6.84 -16.16 -10.31
C ALA A 306 -5.45 -16.71 -10.71
N THR A 307 -5.05 -17.84 -10.13
CA THR A 307 -3.80 -18.52 -10.48
C THR A 307 -3.81 -19.02 -11.93
N GLU A 308 -4.93 -19.60 -12.37
CA GLU A 308 -5.12 -20.05 -13.76
C GLU A 308 -5.16 -18.89 -14.75
N ALA A 309 -5.80 -17.79 -14.37
CA ALA A 309 -5.79 -16.57 -15.17
C ALA A 309 -4.37 -16.04 -15.36
N LEU A 310 -3.54 -16.03 -14.30
CA LEU A 310 -2.13 -15.65 -14.42
C LEU A 310 -1.40 -16.53 -15.44
N ILE A 311 -1.50 -17.86 -15.29
CA ILE A 311 -0.82 -18.82 -16.17
C ILE A 311 -1.26 -18.65 -17.63
N SER A 312 -2.56 -18.40 -17.85
CA SER A 312 -3.13 -18.34 -19.20
C SER A 312 -2.88 -17.02 -19.93
N ASN A 313 -2.58 -15.93 -19.20
CA ASN A 313 -2.52 -14.57 -19.78
C ASN A 313 -1.17 -13.87 -19.61
N LEU A 314 -0.20 -14.46 -18.91
CA LEU A 314 1.12 -13.86 -18.75
C LEU A 314 2.20 -14.81 -19.27
N ASP A 315 3.33 -14.26 -19.69
CA ASP A 315 4.52 -15.04 -20.02
C ASP A 315 4.92 -15.97 -18.85
N SER A 316 4.88 -17.28 -19.13
CA SER A 316 5.17 -18.34 -18.16
C SER A 316 6.59 -18.26 -17.61
N THR A 317 7.54 -17.64 -18.32
CA THR A 317 8.90 -17.40 -17.82
C THR A 317 8.95 -16.49 -16.60
N LEU A 318 8.00 -15.54 -16.49
CA LEU A 318 7.90 -14.58 -15.40
C LEU A 318 7.22 -15.18 -14.16
N LEU A 319 6.37 -16.19 -14.35
CA LEU A 319 5.66 -16.88 -13.27
C LEU A 319 6.47 -18.01 -12.66
N LEU A 320 7.38 -18.61 -13.44
CA LEU A 320 8.12 -19.81 -13.04
C LEU A 320 8.91 -19.62 -11.74
N GLN A 321 9.74 -18.58 -11.65
CA GLN A 321 10.55 -18.33 -10.46
C GLN A 321 9.68 -18.00 -9.22
N PRO A 322 8.69 -17.09 -9.28
CA PRO A 322 7.77 -16.86 -8.17
C PRO A 322 7.06 -18.13 -7.69
N PHE A 323 6.59 -18.97 -8.61
CA PHE A 323 5.91 -20.22 -8.27
C PHE A 323 6.86 -21.20 -7.61
N CYS A 324 8.08 -21.38 -8.14
CA CYS A 324 9.07 -22.25 -7.53
C CYS A 324 9.45 -21.79 -6.11
N THR A 325 9.73 -20.49 -5.94
CA THR A 325 10.06 -19.92 -4.62
C THR A 325 8.92 -20.13 -3.63
N LYS A 326 7.67 -19.88 -4.02
CA LYS A 326 6.52 -20.08 -3.13
C LYS A 326 6.25 -21.55 -2.85
N ALA A 327 6.30 -22.41 -3.86
CA ALA A 327 6.12 -23.84 -3.71
C ALA A 327 7.13 -24.46 -2.75
N GLN A 328 8.35 -23.93 -2.62
CA GLN A 328 9.33 -24.41 -1.64
C GLN A 328 8.80 -24.32 -0.20
N PHE A 329 8.25 -23.17 0.19
CA PHE A 329 7.88 -22.86 1.57
C PHE A 329 6.41 -23.12 1.93
N LEU A 330 5.53 -23.26 0.93
CA LEU A 330 4.11 -23.52 1.18
C LEU A 330 3.87 -24.95 1.70
N SER A 331 2.64 -25.20 2.17
CA SER A 331 2.18 -26.50 2.62
C SER A 331 0.74 -26.76 2.16
N GLY A 332 0.25 -27.99 2.35
CA GLY A 332 -1.14 -28.34 2.08
C GLY A 332 -1.54 -28.18 0.61
N LYS A 333 -2.78 -27.73 0.39
CA LYS A 333 -3.38 -27.55 -0.94
C LYS A 333 -2.59 -26.53 -1.79
N ALA A 334 -2.08 -25.46 -1.17
CA ALA A 334 -1.33 -24.44 -1.90
C ALA A 334 -0.06 -25.00 -2.57
N LYS A 335 0.71 -25.84 -1.86
CA LYS A 335 1.89 -26.50 -2.43
C LYS A 335 1.51 -27.46 -3.56
N VAL A 336 0.44 -28.25 -3.39
CA VAL A 336 -0.07 -29.17 -4.42
C VAL A 336 -0.42 -28.41 -5.71
N VAL A 337 -1.21 -27.34 -5.58
CA VAL A 337 -1.66 -26.52 -6.73
C VAL A 337 -0.47 -25.97 -7.52
N LEU A 338 0.51 -25.36 -6.86
CA LEU A 338 1.65 -24.77 -7.56
C LEU A 338 2.51 -25.84 -8.25
N VAL A 339 2.78 -26.96 -7.57
CA VAL A 339 3.58 -28.06 -8.13
C VAL A 339 2.89 -28.69 -9.34
N ASP A 340 1.58 -28.94 -9.28
CA ASP A 340 0.82 -29.49 -10.40
C ASP A 340 0.79 -28.55 -11.61
N LYS A 341 0.74 -27.23 -11.39
CA LYS A 341 0.79 -26.25 -12.49
C LYS A 341 2.17 -26.16 -13.14
N LEU A 342 3.25 -26.30 -12.37
CA LEU A 342 4.62 -26.36 -12.90
C LEU A 342 4.85 -27.59 -13.78
N ALA A 343 4.18 -28.72 -13.48
CA ALA A 343 4.35 -29.97 -14.22
C ALA A 343 3.77 -29.93 -15.65
N LYS A 344 2.71 -29.15 -15.91
CA LYS A 344 1.88 -29.33 -17.12
C LYS A 344 2.20 -28.42 -18.30
N GLU A 345 2.82 -27.25 -18.10
CA GLU A 345 2.73 -26.18 -19.12
C GLU A 345 4.04 -25.55 -19.62
N LEU A 346 5.19 -25.87 -19.02
CA LEU A 346 6.40 -25.05 -19.20
C LEU A 346 7.55 -25.70 -19.99
N TYR A 347 7.72 -27.01 -19.91
CA TYR A 347 8.93 -27.65 -20.47
C TYR A 347 9.07 -27.50 -22.00
N PRO A 348 8.04 -27.78 -22.83
CA PRO A 348 8.19 -27.77 -24.29
C PRO A 348 8.63 -26.42 -24.88
N ARG A 349 8.33 -25.31 -24.20
CA ARG A 349 8.63 -23.95 -24.69
C ARG A 349 10.00 -23.44 -24.26
N LYS A 350 10.49 -23.82 -23.07
CA LYS A 350 11.69 -23.24 -22.43
C LYS A 350 12.44 -24.29 -21.57
N PRO A 351 12.97 -25.37 -22.16
CA PRO A 351 13.53 -26.51 -21.43
C PRO A 351 14.65 -26.11 -20.45
N GLN A 352 15.62 -25.30 -20.90
CA GLN A 352 16.75 -24.86 -20.07
C GLN A 352 16.32 -24.05 -18.84
N LEU A 353 15.30 -23.20 -18.99
CA LEU A 353 14.80 -22.38 -17.87
C LEU A 353 14.04 -23.26 -16.87
N VAL A 354 13.27 -24.23 -17.36
CA VAL A 354 12.57 -25.21 -16.51
C VAL A 354 13.58 -26.03 -15.73
N GLU A 355 14.64 -26.54 -16.36
CA GLU A 355 15.70 -27.26 -15.68
C GLU A 355 16.36 -26.40 -14.60
N GLN A 356 16.72 -25.17 -14.92
CA GLN A 356 17.39 -24.25 -13.98
C GLN A 356 16.52 -23.93 -12.74
N LYS A 357 15.21 -23.80 -12.90
CA LYS A 357 14.31 -23.30 -11.84
C LYS A 357 13.52 -24.41 -11.13
N VAL A 358 13.08 -25.42 -11.87
CA VAL A 358 12.22 -26.49 -11.36
C VAL A 358 13.02 -27.62 -10.74
N LEU A 359 14.20 -27.98 -11.26
CA LEU A 359 15.01 -29.05 -10.66
C LEU A 359 15.40 -28.76 -9.20
N PRO A 360 15.86 -27.55 -8.82
CA PRO A 360 16.12 -27.24 -7.41
C PRO A 360 14.90 -27.44 -6.51
N LEU A 361 13.70 -27.08 -7.00
CA LEU A 361 12.46 -27.33 -6.28
C LEU A 361 12.17 -28.84 -6.19
N LEU A 362 12.33 -29.59 -7.28
CA LEU A 362 12.14 -31.04 -7.28
C LEU A 362 13.02 -31.72 -6.24
N TRP A 363 14.31 -31.38 -6.20
CA TRP A 363 15.25 -31.93 -5.22
C TRP A 363 14.84 -31.60 -3.79
N HIS A 364 14.41 -30.35 -3.55
CA HIS A 364 13.87 -29.96 -2.25
C HIS A 364 12.61 -30.78 -1.87
N LEU A 365 11.67 -30.98 -2.80
CA LEU A 365 10.45 -31.75 -2.56
C LEU A 365 10.77 -33.22 -2.25
N LEU A 366 11.65 -33.85 -3.03
CA LEU A 366 12.07 -35.24 -2.80
C LEU A 366 12.82 -35.39 -1.47
N GLY A 367 13.71 -34.45 -1.14
CA GLY A 367 14.46 -34.45 0.12
C GLY A 367 13.58 -34.27 1.36
N THR A 368 12.46 -33.56 1.24
CA THR A 368 11.51 -33.32 2.35
C THR A 368 10.42 -34.38 2.47
N SER A 369 10.30 -35.28 1.49
CA SER A 369 9.24 -36.31 1.41
C SER A 369 9.46 -37.53 2.33
N GLY A 370 10.58 -37.60 3.06
CA GLY A 370 11.02 -38.78 3.82
C GLY A 370 10.22 -39.13 5.10
N ASN A 371 9.35 -38.24 5.60
CA ASN A 371 8.79 -38.40 6.96
C ASN A 371 7.29 -38.76 7.04
N SER A 372 6.63 -39.15 5.93
CA SER A 372 5.21 -39.55 5.98
C SER A 372 5.01 -40.94 5.37
N GLY A 373 4.92 -41.93 6.25
CA GLY A 373 4.87 -43.37 5.96
C GLY A 373 3.50 -43.90 5.55
N THR A 374 2.91 -43.37 4.48
CA THR A 374 1.82 -44.05 3.78
C THR A 374 2.10 -44.12 2.28
N ILE A 375 2.13 -45.35 1.77
CA ILE A 375 2.66 -45.73 0.45
C ILE A 375 1.70 -45.37 -0.70
N HIS A 376 0.47 -44.93 -0.39
CA HIS A 376 -0.54 -44.55 -1.38
C HIS A 376 -0.82 -43.05 -1.31
N GLY A 377 -0.04 -42.26 -2.03
CA GLY A 377 -0.31 -40.84 -2.21
C GLY A 377 -1.61 -40.65 -2.99
N ARG A 378 -2.72 -40.31 -2.30
CA ARG A 378 -3.97 -39.90 -2.96
C ARG A 378 -3.68 -38.73 -3.91
N SER A 379 -4.31 -38.74 -5.08
CA SER A 379 -4.43 -37.57 -5.96
C SER A 379 -4.90 -36.39 -5.13
N GLY A 380 -4.15 -35.28 -5.14
CA GLY A 380 -4.36 -34.12 -4.26
C GLY A 380 -3.48 -34.04 -3.02
N SER A 381 -2.51 -34.95 -2.84
CA SER A 381 -1.46 -34.84 -1.81
C SER A 381 -0.17 -34.22 -2.37
N VAL A 382 0.67 -33.62 -1.51
CA VAL A 382 1.98 -33.07 -1.92
C VAL A 382 2.84 -34.15 -2.55
N ARG A 383 2.85 -35.37 -1.99
CA ARG A 383 3.55 -36.53 -2.57
C ARG A 383 3.03 -36.85 -3.97
N GLY A 384 1.70 -36.86 -4.17
CA GLY A 384 1.09 -37.07 -5.48
C GLY A 384 1.51 -36.01 -6.51
N ALA A 385 1.49 -34.74 -6.13
CA ALA A 385 1.95 -33.65 -7.01
C ALA A 385 3.45 -33.75 -7.34
N THR A 386 4.30 -34.11 -6.36
CA THR A 386 5.73 -34.37 -6.60
C THR A 386 5.93 -35.53 -7.56
N ASN A 387 5.16 -36.62 -7.43
CA ASN A 387 5.22 -37.75 -8.36
C ASN A 387 4.83 -37.33 -9.78
N ASN A 388 3.76 -36.55 -9.93
CA ASN A 388 3.34 -36.00 -11.22
C ASN A 388 4.44 -35.12 -11.83
N LEU A 389 5.12 -34.30 -11.02
CA LEU A 389 6.22 -33.47 -11.47
C LEU A 389 7.43 -34.31 -11.92
N CYS A 390 7.79 -35.36 -11.17
CA CYS A 390 8.84 -36.31 -11.59
C CYS A 390 8.52 -36.93 -12.95
N GLN A 391 7.28 -37.40 -13.13
CA GLN A 391 6.84 -38.03 -14.37
C GLN A 391 6.86 -37.04 -15.53
N ALA A 392 6.32 -35.83 -15.34
CA ALA A 392 6.31 -34.80 -16.37
C ALA A 392 7.73 -34.41 -16.80
N LEU A 393 8.65 -34.23 -15.85
CA LEU A 393 10.04 -33.93 -16.15
C LEU A 393 10.73 -35.11 -16.83
N HIS A 394 10.47 -36.35 -16.43
CA HIS A 394 11.06 -37.52 -17.06
C HIS A 394 10.56 -37.73 -18.50
N LEU A 395 9.27 -37.51 -18.75
CA LEU A 395 8.70 -37.55 -20.11
C LEU A 395 9.40 -36.59 -21.07
N HIS A 396 9.93 -35.48 -20.55
CA HIS A 396 10.56 -34.44 -21.35
C HIS A 396 12.10 -34.53 -21.41
N MET A 397 12.75 -34.80 -20.28
CA MET A 397 14.21 -34.87 -20.16
C MET A 397 14.76 -36.28 -20.45
N GLY A 398 13.93 -37.31 -20.30
CA GLY A 398 14.35 -38.70 -20.41
C GLY A 398 15.47 -39.06 -19.42
N PRO A 399 16.54 -39.76 -19.86
CA PRO A 399 17.68 -40.12 -19.02
C PRO A 399 18.42 -38.94 -18.38
N ALA A 400 18.39 -37.76 -19.01
CA ALA A 400 19.10 -36.58 -18.49
C ALA A 400 18.61 -36.16 -17.09
N LEU A 401 17.34 -36.47 -16.74
CA LEU A 401 16.83 -36.23 -15.39
C LEU A 401 17.58 -37.08 -14.33
N LEU A 402 17.90 -38.32 -14.67
CA LEU A 402 18.66 -39.22 -13.80
C LEU A 402 20.12 -38.75 -13.69
N ASP A 403 20.70 -38.27 -14.80
CA ASP A 403 22.05 -37.69 -14.80
C ASP A 403 22.11 -36.47 -13.87
N CYS A 404 21.12 -35.56 -13.95
CA CYS A 404 21.02 -34.44 -13.02
C CYS A 404 20.87 -34.91 -11.56
N ALA A 405 20.09 -35.96 -11.30
CA ALA A 405 19.88 -36.51 -9.97
C ALA A 405 21.14 -37.17 -9.38
N SER A 406 22.10 -37.61 -10.21
CA SER A 406 23.35 -38.22 -9.73
C SER A 406 24.23 -37.26 -8.92
N SER A 407 24.05 -35.94 -9.12
CA SER A 407 24.70 -34.87 -8.35
C SER A 407 24.05 -34.62 -6.98
N GLN A 408 22.92 -35.26 -6.67
CA GLN A 408 22.14 -35.04 -5.46
C GLN A 408 22.41 -36.12 -4.39
N PRO A 409 22.10 -35.85 -3.11
CA PRO A 409 22.15 -36.86 -2.05
C PRO A 409 21.44 -38.18 -2.39
N SER A 410 21.97 -39.30 -1.90
CA SER A 410 21.53 -40.65 -2.26
C SER A 410 20.05 -40.92 -2.00
N ASN A 411 19.48 -40.33 -0.94
CA ASN A 411 18.06 -40.44 -0.61
C ASN A 411 17.14 -39.81 -1.68
N ILE A 412 17.58 -38.70 -2.29
CA ILE A 412 16.84 -38.03 -3.37
C ILE A 412 16.87 -38.89 -4.63
N HIS A 413 18.06 -39.41 -4.98
CA HIS A 413 18.22 -40.29 -6.12
C HIS A 413 17.40 -41.59 -5.99
N GLN A 414 17.39 -42.20 -4.80
CA GLN A 414 16.56 -43.38 -4.54
C GLN A 414 15.07 -43.07 -4.66
N SER A 415 14.61 -41.97 -4.07
CA SER A 415 13.21 -41.54 -4.13
C SER A 415 12.74 -41.30 -5.57
N LEU A 416 13.56 -40.66 -6.41
CA LEU A 416 13.26 -40.45 -7.82
C LEU A 416 13.13 -41.79 -8.57
N ASN A 417 14.10 -42.69 -8.40
CA ASN A 417 14.08 -44.00 -9.06
C ASN A 417 12.84 -44.83 -8.67
N ASP A 418 12.46 -44.82 -7.39
CA ASP A 418 11.28 -45.54 -6.92
C ASP A 418 9.99 -45.00 -7.55
N ILE A 419 9.87 -43.68 -7.69
CA ILE A 419 8.72 -43.05 -8.37
C ILE A 419 8.66 -43.44 -9.85
N LEU A 420 9.79 -43.41 -10.56
CA LEU A 420 9.84 -43.69 -12.00
C LEU A 420 9.63 -45.18 -12.33
N LYS A 421 10.11 -46.10 -11.48
CA LYS A 421 9.85 -47.54 -11.63
C LYS A 421 8.36 -47.86 -11.55
N ASN A 422 7.66 -47.28 -10.58
CA ASN A 422 6.22 -47.49 -10.38
C ASN A 422 5.37 -46.95 -11.55
N PHE A 423 5.90 -45.95 -12.28
CA PHE A 423 5.26 -45.42 -13.48
C PHE A 423 5.41 -46.34 -14.69
N SER A 424 6.54 -47.03 -14.81
CA SER A 424 6.79 -47.94 -15.95
C SER A 424 5.96 -49.24 -15.90
N THR A 425 5.32 -49.51 -14.76
CA THR A 425 4.49 -50.69 -14.52
C THR A 425 2.98 -50.41 -14.53
N SER A 426 2.56 -49.17 -14.78
CA SER A 426 1.15 -48.73 -14.88
C SER A 426 0.84 -48.35 -16.32
#